data_AF-I0V863-F1
#
_entry.id   AF-I0V863-F1
#
_cell.length_a   1.000
_cell.length_b   1.000
_cell.length_c   1.000
_cell.angle_alpha   90.00
_cell.angle_beta   90.00
_cell.angle_gamma   90.00
#
_symmetry.space_group_name_H-M   'P 1'
#
loop_
_entity.id
_entity.type
_entity.pdbx_description
1 polymer ?
#
loop_
_entity_poly.entity_id
_entity_poly.type
_entity_poly.pdbx_seq_one_letter_code
_entity_poly.pdbx_strand_id
1 'polypeptide(L)'
;MSEKIRLELDLLDQRITTLSELGDLTGELVATASRLAERLPMLGTAPPAVHLAMRLREAAGSSGLAGEVEATEREVREYGKMLAGAKRKYQEHEEQSADDLHATGGPEGGAGSQGRPS
;
A
#
# COMPACT_ATOMS: atom_id res chain seq x y z
N MET A 1 -11.16 -13.65 -16.88
CA MET A 1 -10.07 -12.73 -16.48
C MET A 1 -8.78 -13.51 -16.37
N SER A 2 -7.65 -12.98 -16.83
CA SER A 2 -6.37 -13.68 -16.73
C SER A 2 -5.92 -13.70 -15.26
N GLU A 3 -5.95 -14.87 -14.63
CA GLU A 3 -5.54 -15.13 -13.23
C GLU A 3 -4.24 -14.41 -12.82
N LYS A 4 -3.35 -14.21 -13.80
CA LYS A 4 -2.15 -13.39 -13.72
C LYS A 4 -2.36 -11.97 -13.17
N ILE A 5 -3.39 -11.24 -13.61
CA ILE A 5 -3.62 -9.84 -13.17
C ILE A 5 -4.02 -9.82 -11.69
N ARG A 6 -4.85 -10.76 -11.24
CA ARG A 6 -5.26 -10.86 -9.84
C ARG A 6 -4.06 -11.20 -8.94
N LEU A 7 -3.25 -12.18 -9.36
CA LEU A 7 -2.00 -12.54 -8.69
C LEU A 7 -1.05 -11.34 -8.58
N GLU A 8 -0.87 -10.57 -9.65
CA GLU A 8 0.00 -9.38 -9.65
C GLU A 8 -0.47 -8.28 -8.70
N LEU A 9 -1.79 -8.04 -8.62
CA LEU A 9 -2.37 -7.06 -7.69
C LEU A 9 -2.22 -7.50 -6.23
N ASP A 10 -2.32 -8.80 -5.94
CA ASP A 10 -2.12 -9.33 -4.58
C ASP A 10 -0.65 -9.30 -4.16
N LEU A 11 0.28 -9.58 -5.08
CA LEU A 11 1.71 -9.41 -4.84
C LEU A 11 2.09 -7.95 -4.57
N LEU A 12 1.45 -7.00 -5.26
CA LEU A 12 1.69 -5.58 -5.02
C LEU A 12 1.16 -5.13 -3.65
N ASP A 13 0.01 -5.66 -3.24
CA ASP A 13 -0.58 -5.42 -1.91
C ASP A 13 0.36 -5.89 -0.80
N GLN A 14 0.88 -7.12 -0.91
CA GLN A 14 1.86 -7.66 0.04
C GLN A 14 3.11 -6.79 0.15
N ARG A 15 3.63 -6.29 -0.97
CA ARG A 15 4.79 -5.39 -0.98
C ARG A 15 4.50 -4.06 -0.29
N ILE A 16 3.32 -3.48 -0.51
CA ILE A 16 2.89 -2.24 0.15
C ILE A 16 2.78 -2.46 1.66
N THR A 17 2.25 -3.61 2.10
CA THR A 17 2.23 -3.99 3.52
C THR A 17 3.64 -4.06 4.09
N THR A 18 4.56 -4.79 3.44
CA THR A 18 5.96 -4.89 3.90
C THR A 18 6.66 -3.54 3.96
N LEU A 19 6.42 -2.66 2.98
CA LEU A 19 6.99 -1.30 2.99
C LEU A 19 6.43 -0.45 4.12
N SER A 20 5.14 -0.61 4.45
CA SER A 20 4.50 0.08 5.56
C SER A 20 5.09 -0.36 6.90
N GLU A 21 5.24 -1.68 7.10
CA GLU A 21 5.87 -2.26 8.31
C GLU A 21 7.33 -1.81 8.47
N LEU A 22 8.09 -1.72 7.36
CA LEU A 22 9.45 -1.21 7.38
C LEU A 22 9.50 0.29 7.74
N GLY A 23 8.53 1.08 7.26
CA GLY A 23 8.34 2.48 7.64
C GLY A 23 8.17 2.61 9.16
N ASP A 24 7.20 1.87 9.72
CA ASP A 24 6.90 1.88 11.15
C ASP A 24 8.14 1.51 12.01
N LEU A 25 8.84 0.43 11.66
CA LEU A 25 10.07 0.00 12.35
C LEU A 25 11.18 1.05 12.27
N THR A 26 11.31 1.72 11.12
CA THR A 26 12.30 2.79 10.95
C THR A 26 11.91 4.03 11.76
N GLY A 27 10.62 4.34 11.84
CA GLY A 27 10.08 5.39 12.70
C GLY A 27 10.39 5.15 14.19
N GLU A 28 10.24 3.91 14.67
CA GLU A 28 10.61 3.54 16.04
C GLU A 28 12.12 3.72 16.32
N LEU A 29 12.97 3.35 15.37
CA LEU A 29 14.41 3.52 15.47
C LEU A 29 14.79 5.01 15.53
N VAL A 30 14.20 5.83 14.66
CA VAL A 30 14.39 7.29 14.65
C VAL A 30 13.93 7.90 15.96
N ALA A 31 12.76 7.52 16.47
CA ALA A 31 12.26 7.99 17.76
C ALA A 31 13.21 7.62 18.90
N THR A 32 13.83 6.43 18.84
CA THR A 32 14.82 5.98 19.82
C THR A 32 16.12 6.77 19.72
N ALA A 33 16.61 7.03 18.50
CA ALA A 33 17.80 7.84 18.26
C ALA A 33 17.59 9.30 18.72
N SER A 34 16.42 9.87 18.48
CA SER A 34 16.04 11.22 18.96
C SER A 34 16.05 11.28 20.49
N ARG A 35 15.44 10.30 21.17
CA ARG A 35 15.49 10.22 22.65
C ARG A 35 16.91 10.05 23.17
N LEU A 36 17.76 9.30 22.47
CA LEU A 36 19.17 9.15 22.83
C LEU A 36 19.92 10.48 22.68
N ALA A 37 19.66 11.23 21.60
CA ALA A 37 20.25 12.54 21.36
C ALA A 37 19.84 13.61 22.39
N GLU A 38 18.63 13.50 22.94
CA GLU A 38 18.12 14.39 23.98
C GLU A 38 18.71 14.12 25.38
N ARG A 39 19.26 12.92 25.61
CA ARG A 39 19.93 12.62 26.88
C ARG A 39 21.27 13.35 26.93
N LEU A 40 21.38 14.32 27.83
CA LEU A 40 22.66 14.94 28.18
C LEU A 40 23.66 13.83 28.58
N PRO A 41 24.85 13.76 27.95
CA PRO A 41 25.82 12.71 28.28
C PRO A 41 26.20 12.79 29.75
N MET A 42 26.05 11.67 30.48
CA MET A 42 26.33 11.56 31.92
C MET A 42 27.83 11.62 32.26
N LEU A 43 28.70 11.70 31.26
CA LEU A 43 30.12 12.01 31.40
C LEU A 43 30.30 13.50 31.08
N GLY A 44 30.57 14.30 32.12
CA GLY A 44 30.60 15.75 32.07
C GLY A 44 31.17 16.33 30.77
N THR A 45 30.32 17.02 30.01
CA THR A 45 30.64 18.09 29.05
C THR A 45 31.85 17.92 28.13
N ALA A 46 32.30 16.70 27.82
CA ALA A 46 33.40 16.50 26.89
C ALA A 46 32.92 16.98 25.50
N PRO A 47 33.59 17.96 24.85
CA PRO A 47 33.15 18.52 23.57
C PRO A 47 32.77 17.48 22.49
N PRO A 48 33.46 16.31 22.38
CA PRO A 48 33.08 15.26 21.42
C PRO A 48 31.70 14.62 21.67
N ALA A 49 31.31 14.42 22.93
CA ALA A 49 30.04 13.78 23.27
C ALA A 49 28.85 14.71 22.95
N VAL A 50 29.01 16.01 23.19
CA VAL A 50 28.04 17.03 22.80
C VAL A 50 27.93 17.10 21.28
N HIS A 51 29.06 17.10 20.56
CA HIS A 51 29.07 17.11 19.11
C HIS A 51 28.37 15.87 18.50
N LEU A 52 28.57 14.69 19.09
CA LEU A 52 27.89 13.47 18.68
C LEU A 52 26.37 13.56 18.89
N ALA A 53 25.93 14.05 20.05
CA ALA A 53 24.50 14.25 20.34
C ALA A 53 23.85 15.24 19.35
N MET A 54 24.56 16.33 19.00
CA MET A 54 24.09 17.28 17.99
C MET A 54 23.92 16.61 16.62
N ARG A 55 24.91 15.84 16.16
CA ARG A 55 24.83 15.12 14.88
C ARG A 55 23.70 14.08 14.85
N LEU A 56 23.50 13.37 15.95
CA LEU A 56 22.38 12.43 16.09
C LEU A 56 21.03 13.16 16.01
N ARG A 57 20.91 14.32 16.66
CA ARG A 57 19.69 15.13 16.63
C ARG A 57 19.39 15.68 15.24
N GLU A 58 20.41 16.10 14.51
CA GLU A 58 20.27 16.57 13.13
C GLU A 58 19.88 15.41 12.19
N ALA A 59 20.56 14.27 12.30
CA ALA A 59 20.29 13.10 11.48
C ALA A 59 18.93 12.44 11.77
N ALA A 60 18.49 12.44 13.03
CA ALA A 60 17.18 11.89 13.44
C ALA A 60 16.04 12.92 13.39
N GLY A 61 16.33 14.19 13.11
CA GLY A 61 15.35 15.27 13.07
C GLY A 61 14.49 15.27 11.81
N SER A 62 13.55 16.23 11.74
CA SER A 62 12.60 16.38 10.64
C SER A 62 13.26 16.76 9.30
N SER A 63 14.45 17.36 9.31
CA SER A 63 15.26 17.60 8.11
C SER A 63 16.16 16.42 7.74
N GLY A 64 16.14 15.35 8.53
CA GLY A 64 16.91 14.13 8.33
C GLY A 64 15.98 12.92 8.22
N LEU A 65 16.38 11.80 8.82
CA LEU A 65 15.73 10.50 8.66
C LEU A 65 14.25 10.50 9.09
N ALA A 66 13.84 11.28 10.10
CA ALA A 66 12.43 11.35 10.47
C ALA A 66 11.55 11.90 9.34
N GLY A 67 12.02 12.97 8.68
CA GLY A 67 11.28 13.58 7.57
C GLY A 67 11.20 12.66 6.36
N GLU A 68 12.31 11.99 6.04
CA GLU A 68 12.37 11.03 4.94
C GLU A 68 11.45 9.82 5.18
N VAL A 69 11.40 9.31 6.41
CA VAL A 69 10.49 8.22 6.80
C VAL A 69 9.04 8.67 6.69
N GLU A 70 8.70 9.85 7.22
CA GLU A 70 7.32 10.39 7.12
C GLU A 70 6.89 10.61 5.67
N ALA A 71 7.79 11.11 4.82
CA ALA A 71 7.54 11.29 3.39
C ALA A 71 7.30 9.93 2.70
N THR A 72 8.15 8.94 2.99
CA THR A 72 8.03 7.59 2.43
C THR A 72 6.73 6.91 2.89
N GLU A 73 6.38 6.99 4.17
CA GLU A 73 5.12 6.44 4.70
C GLU A 73 3.89 7.06 4.01
N ARG A 74 3.95 8.36 3.70
CA ARG A 74 2.89 9.06 2.97
C ARG A 74 2.74 8.51 1.55
N GLU A 75 3.85 8.35 0.83
CA GLU A 75 3.86 7.80 -0.52
C GLU A 75 3.33 6.35 -0.55
N VAL A 76 3.80 5.49 0.36
CA VAL A 76 3.35 4.09 0.47
C VAL A 76 1.83 4.03 0.72
N ARG A 77 1.33 4.92 1.59
CA ARG A 77 -0.11 5.03 1.86
C ARG A 77 -0.91 5.48 0.64
N GLU A 78 -0.38 6.41 -0.15
CA GLU A 78 -1.00 6.86 -1.40
C GLU A 78 -1.02 5.75 -2.44
N TYR A 79 0.07 5.00 -2.59
CA TYR A 79 0.11 3.82 -3.45
C TYR A 79 -0.92 2.76 -3.03
N GLY A 80 -1.07 2.51 -1.73
CA GLY A 80 -2.11 1.59 -1.22
C GLY A 80 -3.52 2.03 -1.61
N LYS A 81 -3.84 3.33 -1.52
CA LYS A 81 -5.13 3.87 -1.96
C LYS A 81 -5.34 3.71 -3.46
N MET A 82 -4.31 3.98 -4.26
CA MET A 82 -4.36 3.81 -5.72
C MET A 82 -4.59 2.35 -6.10
N LEU A 83 -3.89 1.41 -5.45
CA LEU A 83 -4.05 -0.02 -5.67
C LEU A 83 -5.46 -0.50 -5.30
N ALA A 84 -6.00 -0.07 -4.16
CA ALA A 84 -7.37 -0.39 -3.75
C ALA A 84 -8.41 0.13 -4.77
N GLY A 85 -8.20 1.35 -5.28
CA GLY A 85 -9.01 1.92 -6.35
C GLY A 85 -8.94 1.13 -7.65
N ALA A 86 -7.75 0.66 -8.03
CA ALA A 86 -7.57 -0.20 -9.20
C ALA A 86 -8.27 -1.56 -9.03
N LYS A 87 -8.08 -2.23 -7.88
CA LYS A 87 -8.76 -3.49 -7.53
C LYS A 87 -10.28 -3.35 -7.67
N ARG A 88 -10.86 -2.26 -7.14
CA ARG A 88 -12.31 -2.00 -7.24
C ARG A 88 -12.78 -1.81 -8.68
N LYS A 89 -12.10 -0.98 -9.48
CA LYS A 89 -12.47 -0.78 -10.90
C LYS A 89 -12.45 -2.08 -11.69
N TYR A 90 -11.50 -2.98 -11.39
CA TYR A 90 -11.45 -4.28 -12.03
C TYR A 90 -12.62 -5.20 -11.62
N GLN A 91 -12.99 -5.19 -10.35
CA GLN A 91 -14.15 -5.94 -9.86
C GLN A 91 -15.45 -5.45 -10.51
N GLU A 92 -15.66 -4.13 -10.55
CA GLU A 92 -16.82 -3.51 -11.20
C GLU A 92 -16.93 -3.90 -12.68
N HIS A 93 -15.80 -3.96 -13.41
CA HIS A 93 -15.79 -4.39 -14.81
C HIS A 93 -16.05 -5.89 -14.98
N GLU A 94 -15.58 -6.75 -14.06
CA GLU A 94 -15.91 -8.19 -14.08
C GLU A 94 -17.41 -8.41 -13.85
N GLU A 95 -18.01 -7.72 -12.88
CA GLU A 95 -19.44 -7.81 -12.55
C GLU A 95 -20.31 -7.36 -13.73
N GLN A 96 -19.99 -6.21 -14.34
CA GLN A 96 -20.70 -5.72 -15.54
C GLN A 96 -20.58 -6.70 -16.72
N SER A 97 -19.41 -7.30 -16.92
CA SER A 97 -19.21 -8.28 -17.99
C SER A 97 -20.00 -9.57 -17.74
N ALA A 98 -20.13 -10.00 -16.48
CA ALA A 98 -20.92 -11.17 -16.11
C ALA A 98 -22.43 -10.92 -16.30
N ASP A 99 -22.92 -9.73 -15.96
CA ASP A 99 -24.31 -9.33 -16.17
C ASP A 99 -24.66 -9.26 -17.67
N ASP A 100 -23.78 -8.71 -18.52
CA ASP A 100 -23.99 -8.65 -19.97
C ASP A 100 -24.03 -10.05 -20.61
N LEU A 101 -23.20 -10.98 -20.14
CA LEU A 101 -23.22 -12.38 -20.57
C LEU A 101 -24.49 -13.11 -20.13
N HIS A 102 -25.00 -12.80 -18.94
CA HIS A 102 -26.28 -13.35 -18.48
C HIS A 102 -27.48 -12.74 -19.23
N ALA A 103 -27.44 -11.46 -19.58
CA ALA A 103 -28.49 -10.78 -20.33
C ALA A 103 -28.59 -11.23 -21.79
N THR A 104 -27.48 -11.60 -22.41
CA THR A 104 -27.44 -12.15 -23.78
C THR A 104 -27.74 -13.66 -23.85
N GLY A 105 -27.83 -14.34 -22.70
CA GLY A 105 -27.89 -15.81 -22.59
C GLY A 105 -29.25 -16.47 -22.38
N GLY A 106 -30.41 -15.82 -22.61
CA GLY A 106 -31.69 -16.54 -22.54
C GLY A 106 -32.90 -15.88 -23.19
N PRO A 107 -33.96 -16.63 -23.58
CA PRO A 107 -34.03 -18.01 -24.07
C PRO A 107 -34.53 -18.04 -25.53
N GLU A 108 -33.65 -18.23 -26.51
CA GLU A 108 -34.06 -18.62 -27.87
C GLU A 108 -34.21 -20.14 -27.94
N GLY A 109 -35.39 -20.65 -27.58
CA GLY A 109 -35.67 -22.08 -27.55
C GLY A 109 -37.16 -22.42 -27.61
N GLY A 110 -37.94 -21.66 -28.41
CA GLY A 110 -39.40 -21.81 -28.53
C GLY A 110 -39.89 -21.99 -29.96
N ALA A 111 -39.17 -22.72 -30.82
CA ALA A 111 -39.66 -23.11 -32.14
C ALA A 111 -40.56 -24.35 -32.04
N GLY A 112 -41.78 -24.17 -31.52
CA GLY A 112 -42.85 -25.17 -31.61
C GLY A 112 -43.52 -25.11 -32.97
N SER A 113 -42.95 -25.77 -33.98
CA SER A 113 -43.61 -26.00 -35.26
C SER A 113 -44.78 -26.98 -35.09
N GLN A 114 -46.00 -26.47 -34.90
CA GLN A 114 -47.20 -27.30 -35.06
C GLN A 114 -47.51 -27.47 -36.55
N GLY A 115 -47.22 -28.66 -37.06
CA GLY A 115 -47.61 -29.11 -38.38
C GLY A 115 -49.13 -29.23 -38.51
N ARG A 116 -49.67 -28.73 -39.62
CA ARG A 116 -50.96 -29.15 -40.16
C ARG A 116 -50.71 -30.26 -41.18
N PRO A 117 -51.37 -31.41 -41.07
CA PRO A 117 -51.75 -32.19 -42.24
C PRO A 117 -53.27 -32.09 -42.46
N SER A 118 -53.57 -31.80 -43.73
CA SER A 118 -54.77 -32.07 -44.55
C SER A 118 -56.13 -32.26 -43.88
#